data_AF-A0A382DIC6-F1
#
_entry.id   AF-A0A382DIC6-F1
#
_cell.length_a   1.000
_cell.length_b   1.000
_cell.length_c   1.000
_cell.angle_alpha   90.00
_cell.angle_beta   90.00
_cell.angle_gamma   90.00
#
_symmetry.space_group_name_H-M   'P 1'
#
loop_
_entity.id
_entity.type
_entity.pdbx_description
1 polymer ?
#
loop_
_entity_poly.entity_id
_entity_poly.type
_entity_poly.pdbx_seq_one_letter_code
_entity_poly.pdbx_strand_id
1 'polypeptide(L)'
;MLLMKKIHFIVTIAMILINVKGFSQNRISVTGKVSNIDGKLLANAVLSLSRQNAIATTNRFGEFDLGKIFTNDTVLVNIPGYQSTIAPVTSEINFTLYPTSEIRERINNAREGEIVSIPSGIHYLYPDFRSDSTIGVHIKNKRDLTIRGESGAEIRMRWLNADIIRISGSQNILIENLIIGHHDPMDESSDRTTILIEGSNDILINNTNIDGSGKVGISARESNGIVIDNSSINNNSDFAFVFSECNSISIKETLIADNGDIISNEERNVEMIENTFKVSGYFVPEFVSVDGGTIEILDESIIPPPEPQLLNAGDLYVGRTEVTFDQYDGFCEATGRTKPDDSEWGRGDNPVINITIKDAKVYCEWLSALLNKNIRLPSSSEWEYAARGGKRGGDDNQYSGSNIIGEVAWCKFNSDNRIHNVAQKIPNELNIFDMSGNVYEFCTDRMDSLLVLKGGSWANGGVGCRLTDHVVSEVGFWDDNIGFRCFQDR
;
A
#
# COMPACT_ATOMS: atom_id res chain seq x y z
N MET A 1 50.83 6.16 -75.27
CA MET A 1 50.41 7.07 -74.17
C MET A 1 48.91 7.38 -74.16
N LEU A 2 48.20 7.40 -75.31
CA LEU A 2 46.75 7.66 -75.36
C LEU A 2 45.87 6.49 -74.88
N LEU A 3 46.34 5.24 -75.04
CA LEU A 3 45.56 4.03 -74.71
C LEU A 3 45.42 3.81 -73.19
N MET A 4 46.46 4.14 -72.41
CA MET A 4 46.44 3.99 -70.95
C MET A 4 45.53 5.02 -70.25
N LYS A 5 45.36 6.24 -70.80
CA LYS A 5 44.41 7.24 -70.25
C LYS A 5 42.94 6.85 -70.45
N LYS A 6 42.61 6.16 -71.56
CA LYS A 6 41.24 5.66 -71.81
C LYS A 6 40.85 4.50 -70.88
N ILE A 7 41.78 3.61 -70.57
CA ILE A 7 41.53 2.48 -69.68
C ILE A 7 41.32 2.97 -68.23
N HIS A 8 42.11 3.94 -67.77
CA HIS A 8 41.94 4.51 -66.44
C HIS A 8 40.58 5.24 -66.28
N PHE A 9 40.16 6.00 -67.29
CA PHE A 9 38.87 6.70 -67.29
C PHE A 9 37.65 5.75 -67.30
N ILE A 10 37.74 4.63 -68.03
CA ILE A 10 36.68 3.62 -68.08
C ILE A 10 36.59 2.85 -66.76
N VAL A 11 37.73 2.54 -66.11
CA VAL A 11 37.73 1.87 -64.80
C VAL A 11 37.18 2.79 -63.70
N THR A 12 37.47 4.10 -63.73
CA THR A 12 36.87 5.06 -62.80
C THR A 12 35.36 5.22 -63.01
N ILE A 13 34.86 5.27 -64.25
CA ILE A 13 33.42 5.31 -64.54
C ILE A 13 32.72 4.00 -64.16
N ALA A 14 33.36 2.85 -64.35
CA ALA A 14 32.82 1.56 -63.93
C ALA A 14 32.77 1.44 -62.40
N MET A 15 33.76 1.94 -61.65
CA MET A 15 33.71 2.01 -60.18
C MET A 15 32.64 3.00 -59.68
N ILE A 16 32.36 4.09 -60.42
CA ILE A 16 31.27 5.01 -60.10
C ILE A 16 29.90 4.34 -60.40
N LEU A 17 29.75 3.62 -61.51
CA LEU A 17 28.49 2.94 -61.88
C LEU A 17 28.19 1.69 -61.03
N ILE A 18 29.21 0.98 -60.53
CA ILE A 18 29.02 -0.11 -59.58
C ILE A 18 28.57 0.42 -58.21
N ASN A 19 28.97 1.65 -57.83
CA ASN A 19 28.47 2.33 -56.63
C ASN A 19 27.05 2.91 -56.78
N VAL A 20 26.53 3.10 -58.01
CA VAL A 20 25.16 3.62 -58.22
C VAL A 20 24.08 2.53 -58.09
N LYS A 21 24.44 1.25 -58.11
CA LYS A 21 23.51 0.13 -57.84
C LYS A 21 23.17 -0.06 -56.35
N GLY A 22 23.66 0.79 -55.45
CA GLY A 22 23.41 0.73 -54.01
C GLY A 22 22.02 1.18 -53.53
N PHE A 23 21.10 1.61 -54.40
CA PHE A 23 19.74 2.01 -54.00
C PHE A 23 18.67 1.44 -54.95
N SER A 24 18.22 0.20 -54.73
CA SER A 24 17.02 -0.31 -55.44
C SER A 24 15.76 0.39 -54.90
N GLN A 25 15.00 1.08 -55.76
CA GLN A 25 13.71 1.69 -55.40
C GLN A 25 12.56 0.71 -55.63
N ASN A 26 12.16 -0.05 -54.61
CA ASN A 26 10.95 -0.88 -54.66
C ASN A 26 9.72 -0.05 -54.25
N ARG A 27 8.61 -0.15 -55.00
CA ARG A 27 7.33 0.54 -54.69
C ARG A 27 6.30 -0.45 -54.13
N ILE A 28 5.63 -0.10 -53.04
CA ILE A 28 4.60 -0.91 -52.36
C ILE A 28 3.28 -0.13 -52.34
N SER A 29 2.15 -0.81 -52.55
CA SER A 29 0.81 -0.23 -52.37
C SER A 29 0.39 -0.32 -50.91
N VAL A 30 -0.15 0.74 -50.33
CA VAL A 30 -0.37 0.83 -48.88
C VAL A 30 -1.82 1.18 -48.57
N THR A 31 -2.47 0.34 -47.77
CA THR A 31 -3.82 0.57 -47.23
C THR A 31 -3.83 0.37 -45.71
N GLY A 32 -4.84 0.87 -45.02
CA GLY A 32 -4.85 0.77 -43.57
C GLY A 32 -5.98 1.47 -42.82
N LYS A 33 -5.95 1.33 -41.49
CA LYS A 33 -6.88 1.98 -40.55
C LYS A 33 -6.14 2.78 -39.48
N VAL A 34 -6.80 3.81 -38.97
CA VAL A 34 -6.38 4.57 -37.79
C VAL A 34 -7.49 4.46 -36.74
N SER A 35 -7.17 3.92 -35.57
CA SER A 35 -8.08 3.75 -34.44
C SER A 35 -7.44 4.23 -33.13
N ASN A 36 -8.25 4.48 -32.10
CA ASN A 36 -7.74 4.64 -30.73
C ASN A 36 -7.50 3.27 -30.08
N ILE A 37 -6.97 3.30 -28.86
CA ILE A 37 -6.72 2.12 -28.02
C ILE A 37 -7.96 1.26 -27.72
N ASP A 38 -9.16 1.85 -27.75
CA ASP A 38 -10.43 1.12 -27.53
C ASP A 38 -10.98 0.53 -28.85
N GLY A 39 -10.20 0.58 -29.94
CA GLY A 39 -10.58 0.08 -31.26
C GLY A 39 -11.52 1.01 -32.05
N LYS A 40 -11.82 2.21 -31.56
CA LYS A 40 -12.66 3.19 -32.26
C LYS A 40 -11.89 3.87 -33.39
N LEU A 41 -12.44 3.80 -34.61
CA LEU A 41 -11.83 4.42 -35.79
C LEU A 41 -11.79 5.95 -35.69
N LEU A 42 -10.65 6.54 -36.06
CA LEU A 42 -10.35 7.97 -35.97
C LEU A 42 -10.34 8.62 -37.36
N ALA A 43 -11.42 9.32 -37.67
CA ALA A 43 -11.54 10.09 -38.91
C ALA A 43 -10.65 11.36 -38.87
N ASN A 44 -10.21 11.81 -40.05
CA ASN A 44 -9.41 13.03 -40.27
C ASN A 44 -7.95 12.97 -39.76
N ALA A 45 -7.36 11.79 -39.66
CA ALA A 45 -5.94 11.67 -39.36
C ALA A 45 -5.10 12.21 -40.51
N VAL A 46 -4.13 13.06 -40.19
CA VAL A 46 -3.20 13.61 -41.18
C VAL A 46 -2.00 12.66 -41.27
N LEU A 47 -1.81 12.04 -42.44
CA LEU A 47 -0.68 11.17 -42.74
C LEU A 47 0.38 11.95 -43.53
N SER A 48 1.61 12.02 -43.02
CA SER A 48 2.73 12.71 -43.67
C SER A 48 3.83 11.70 -44.05
N LEU A 49 4.26 11.73 -45.31
CA LEU A 49 5.33 10.89 -45.86
C LEU A 49 6.66 11.63 -45.83
N SER A 50 7.62 11.16 -45.03
CA SER A 50 8.87 11.88 -44.74
C SER A 50 9.79 12.05 -45.96
N ARG A 51 10.00 11.00 -46.74
CA ARG A 51 10.93 11.03 -47.88
C ARG A 51 10.39 11.84 -49.06
N GLN A 52 9.07 11.87 -49.21
CA GLN A 52 8.39 12.52 -50.32
C GLN A 52 7.87 13.92 -49.94
N ASN A 53 7.93 14.30 -48.66
CA ASN A 53 7.30 15.50 -48.11
C ASN A 53 5.82 15.65 -48.55
N ALA A 54 5.10 14.54 -48.67
CA ALA A 54 3.71 14.50 -49.11
C ALA A 54 2.76 14.33 -47.90
N ILE A 55 1.53 14.84 -47.99
CA ILE A 55 0.53 14.77 -46.92
C ILE A 55 -0.79 14.23 -47.49
N ALA A 56 -1.47 13.35 -46.75
CA ALA A 56 -2.80 12.81 -47.04
C ALA A 56 -3.67 12.84 -45.78
N THR A 57 -4.99 12.68 -45.92
CA THR A 57 -5.94 12.61 -44.79
C THR A 57 -6.77 11.32 -44.86
N THR A 58 -7.11 10.74 -43.70
CA THR A 58 -8.01 9.58 -43.65
C THR A 58 -9.45 9.96 -43.97
N ASN A 59 -10.26 8.98 -44.37
CA ASN A 59 -11.68 9.17 -44.65
C ASN A 59 -12.53 9.23 -43.35
N ARG A 60 -13.86 9.35 -43.49
CA ARG A 60 -14.82 9.43 -42.37
C ARG A 60 -14.94 8.16 -41.50
N PHE A 61 -14.19 7.12 -41.79
CA PHE A 61 -14.16 5.87 -41.02
C PHE A 61 -12.73 5.47 -40.62
N GLY A 62 -11.78 6.41 -40.62
CA GLY A 62 -10.40 6.14 -40.21
C GLY A 62 -9.59 5.28 -41.18
N GLU A 63 -10.13 4.94 -42.35
CA GLU A 63 -9.44 4.18 -43.39
C GLU A 63 -8.66 5.10 -44.35
N PHE A 64 -7.56 4.58 -44.90
CA PHE A 64 -6.75 5.29 -45.89
C PHE A 64 -6.13 4.35 -46.94
N ASP A 65 -5.80 4.93 -48.10
CA ASP A 65 -5.00 4.34 -49.18
C ASP A 65 -4.00 5.40 -49.66
N LEU A 66 -2.70 5.12 -49.52
CA LEU A 66 -1.62 6.02 -49.94
C LEU A 66 -1.08 5.68 -51.34
N GLY A 67 -1.63 4.65 -51.99
CA GLY A 67 -1.16 4.17 -53.28
C GLY A 67 0.27 3.64 -53.23
N LYS A 68 1.03 3.81 -54.33
CA LYS A 68 2.39 3.27 -54.48
C LYS A 68 3.46 4.22 -53.93
N ILE A 69 4.11 3.84 -52.84
CA ILE A 69 5.22 4.59 -52.22
C ILE A 69 6.48 3.73 -52.07
N PHE A 70 7.64 4.28 -51.69
CA PHE A 70 8.89 3.52 -51.64
C PHE A 70 9.03 2.69 -50.35
N THR A 71 9.75 1.57 -50.41
CA THR A 71 10.04 0.70 -49.24
C THR A 71 10.72 1.41 -48.07
N ASN A 72 11.45 2.50 -48.34
CA ASN A 72 12.17 3.26 -47.32
C ASN A 72 11.40 4.52 -46.89
N ASP A 73 10.16 4.68 -47.34
CA ASP A 73 9.31 5.78 -46.87
C ASP A 73 8.81 5.47 -45.45
N THR A 74 8.59 6.52 -44.66
CA THR A 74 7.95 6.43 -43.35
C THR A 74 6.72 7.32 -43.33
N VAL A 75 5.67 6.83 -42.67
CA VAL A 75 4.40 7.54 -42.51
C VAL A 75 4.30 8.02 -41.08
N LEU A 76 4.08 9.32 -40.90
CA LEU A 76 3.72 9.95 -39.64
C LEU A 76 2.20 10.18 -39.61
N VAL A 77 1.51 9.71 -38.57
CA VAL A 77 0.10 10.00 -38.34
C VAL A 77 -0.05 11.04 -37.24
N ASN A 78 -0.80 12.11 -37.50
CA ASN A 78 -1.05 13.19 -36.54
C ASN A 78 -2.55 13.50 -36.40
N ILE A 79 -3.05 13.50 -35.16
CA ILE A 79 -4.42 13.89 -34.78
C ILE A 79 -4.34 14.71 -33.47
N PRO A 80 -4.98 15.89 -33.38
CA PRO A 80 -5.08 16.63 -32.12
C PRO A 80 -5.67 15.77 -30.99
N GLY A 81 -5.05 15.83 -29.81
CA GLY A 81 -5.45 15.03 -28.64
C GLY A 81 -4.88 13.61 -28.62
N TYR A 82 -4.13 13.20 -29.64
CA TYR A 82 -3.44 11.92 -29.71
C TYR A 82 -1.94 12.11 -29.93
N GLN A 83 -1.16 11.16 -29.41
CA GLN A 83 0.26 11.06 -29.71
C GLN A 83 0.44 10.69 -31.19
N SER A 84 1.41 11.34 -31.85
CA SER A 84 1.70 11.01 -33.25
C SER A 84 2.50 9.72 -33.35
N THR A 85 2.21 8.88 -34.33
CA THR A 85 2.92 7.61 -34.56
C THR A 85 3.66 7.63 -35.89
N ILE A 86 4.88 7.08 -35.91
CA ILE A 86 5.65 6.85 -37.14
C ILE A 86 5.73 5.35 -37.40
N ALA A 87 5.46 4.91 -38.63
CA ALA A 87 5.62 3.52 -39.02
C ALA A 87 6.40 3.37 -40.34
N PRO A 88 7.19 2.29 -40.48
CA PRO A 88 7.69 1.88 -41.78
C PRO A 88 6.53 1.45 -42.67
N VAL A 89 6.75 1.52 -43.98
CA VAL A 89 5.69 1.23 -44.93
C VAL A 89 5.63 -0.25 -45.27
N THR A 90 4.48 -0.88 -44.99
CA THR A 90 4.08 -2.22 -45.43
C THR A 90 2.85 -2.15 -46.34
N SER A 91 2.43 -3.28 -46.93
CA SER A 91 1.25 -3.32 -47.81
C SER A 91 -0.07 -3.01 -47.09
N GLU A 92 -0.12 -3.31 -45.79
CA GLU A 92 -1.23 -3.01 -44.89
C GLU A 92 -0.65 -2.46 -43.58
N ILE A 93 -1.14 -1.30 -43.12
CA ILE A 93 -0.68 -0.62 -41.90
C ILE A 93 -1.88 -0.20 -41.06
N ASN A 94 -1.97 -0.70 -39.83
CA ASN A 94 -2.99 -0.28 -38.87
C ASN A 94 -2.33 0.53 -37.75
N PHE A 95 -2.83 1.75 -37.54
CA PHE A 95 -2.34 2.66 -36.51
C PHE A 95 -3.29 2.65 -35.32
N THR A 96 -2.78 2.24 -34.16
CA THR A 96 -3.42 2.50 -32.87
C THR A 96 -2.81 3.77 -32.28
N LEU A 97 -3.64 4.79 -32.06
CA LEU A 97 -3.22 6.06 -31.47
C LEU A 97 -3.58 6.11 -29.98
N TYR A 98 -2.64 6.61 -29.19
CA TYR A 98 -2.77 6.79 -27.76
C TYR A 98 -3.11 8.26 -27.45
N PRO A 99 -4.05 8.54 -26.52
CA PRO A 99 -4.33 9.92 -26.12
C PRO A 99 -3.08 10.64 -25.59
N THR A 100 -3.03 11.96 -25.79
CA THR A 100 -2.10 12.83 -25.04
C THR A 100 -2.59 12.97 -23.60
N SER A 101 -1.66 13.02 -22.64
CA SER A 101 -2.01 13.25 -21.22
C SER A 101 -1.61 14.66 -20.80
N GLU A 102 -2.60 15.50 -20.52
CA GLU A 102 -2.36 16.89 -20.07
C GLU A 102 -1.67 16.91 -18.71
N ILE A 103 -2.05 16.02 -17.78
CA ILE A 103 -1.39 15.90 -16.47
C ILE A 103 0.07 15.51 -16.62
N ARG A 104 0.38 14.54 -17.50
CA ARG A 104 1.77 14.18 -17.80
C ARG A 104 2.54 15.38 -18.32
N GLU A 105 2.02 16.08 -19.32
CA GLU A 105 2.69 17.26 -19.88
C GLU A 105 2.87 18.35 -18.83
N ARG A 106 1.87 18.57 -17.96
CA ARG A 106 1.95 19.58 -16.90
C ARG A 106 3.01 19.23 -15.85
N ILE A 107 3.09 17.97 -15.41
CA ILE A 107 4.11 17.53 -14.46
C ILE A 107 5.50 17.55 -15.10
N ASN A 108 5.66 16.95 -16.29
CA ASN A 108 6.95 16.86 -16.97
C ASN A 108 7.55 18.25 -17.27
N ASN A 109 6.68 19.20 -17.66
CA ASN A 109 7.08 20.56 -18.01
C ASN A 109 6.99 21.56 -16.85
N ALA A 110 6.65 21.11 -15.63
CA ALA A 110 6.56 21.96 -14.45
C ALA A 110 7.87 22.71 -14.19
N ARG A 111 7.75 23.95 -13.72
CA ARG A 111 8.90 24.79 -13.37
C ARG A 111 9.39 24.45 -11.96
N GLU A 112 10.64 24.81 -11.68
CA GLU A 112 11.17 24.74 -10.32
C GLU A 112 10.37 25.68 -9.40
N GLY A 113 10.04 25.23 -8.19
CA GLY A 113 9.19 25.96 -7.24
C GLY A 113 7.68 25.86 -7.50
N GLU A 114 7.25 25.15 -8.55
CA GLU A 114 5.84 25.06 -8.92
C GLU A 114 5.07 24.07 -8.02
N ILE A 115 3.80 24.39 -7.77
CA ILE A 115 2.83 23.45 -7.22
C ILE A 115 1.91 23.02 -8.37
N VAL A 116 2.07 21.78 -8.82
CA VAL A 116 1.20 21.17 -9.82
C VAL A 116 0.00 20.55 -9.11
N SER A 117 -1.12 21.26 -9.13
CA SER A 117 -2.40 20.74 -8.62
C SER A 117 -3.01 19.77 -9.62
N ILE A 118 -3.26 18.54 -9.17
CA ILE A 118 -3.97 17.50 -9.92
C ILE A 118 -5.45 17.61 -9.56
N PRO A 119 -6.34 17.95 -10.52
CA PRO A 119 -7.77 18.07 -10.23
C PRO A 119 -8.36 16.74 -9.76
N SER A 120 -9.45 16.81 -9.00
CA SER A 120 -10.23 15.61 -8.62
C SER A 120 -10.60 14.74 -9.83
N GLY A 121 -10.64 13.43 -9.64
CA GLY A 121 -11.01 12.46 -10.67
C GLY A 121 -9.81 11.70 -11.25
N ILE A 122 -10.11 10.78 -12.16
CA ILE A 122 -9.12 9.85 -12.72
C ILE A 122 -8.45 10.44 -13.96
N HIS A 123 -7.14 10.56 -13.92
CA HIS A 123 -6.31 11.02 -15.02
C HIS A 123 -5.52 9.86 -15.61
N TYR A 124 -5.93 9.41 -16.79
CA TYR A 124 -5.25 8.30 -17.46
C TYR A 124 -3.93 8.71 -18.09
N LEU A 125 -2.91 7.89 -17.84
CA LEU A 125 -1.60 8.00 -18.44
C LEU A 125 -1.40 6.97 -19.54
N TYR A 126 -0.66 7.39 -20.56
CA TYR A 126 -0.05 6.55 -21.58
C TYR A 126 1.41 6.98 -21.73
N PRO A 127 2.35 6.03 -21.88
CA PRO A 127 3.73 6.36 -22.14
C PRO A 127 3.92 7.17 -23.41
N ASP A 128 5.07 7.80 -23.56
CA ASP A 128 5.42 8.42 -24.83
C ASP A 128 5.99 7.38 -25.78
N PHE A 129 5.17 6.87 -26.69
CA PHE A 129 5.67 5.88 -27.62
C PHE A 129 6.70 6.44 -28.62
N ARG A 130 6.91 7.75 -28.67
CA ARG A 130 7.96 8.38 -29.49
C ARG A 130 9.27 8.57 -28.76
N SER A 131 9.23 8.80 -27.45
CA SER A 131 10.43 9.14 -26.68
C SER A 131 10.84 8.03 -25.72
N ASP A 132 9.93 7.61 -24.85
CA ASP A 132 10.14 6.51 -23.92
C ASP A 132 8.81 5.81 -23.59
N SER A 133 8.66 4.58 -24.11
CA SER A 133 7.47 3.76 -23.88
C SER A 133 7.43 3.09 -22.50
N THR A 134 8.47 3.30 -21.68
CA THR A 134 8.61 2.68 -20.36
C THR A 134 8.23 3.61 -19.21
N ILE A 135 7.77 4.84 -19.50
CA ILE A 135 7.47 5.85 -18.48
C ILE A 135 6.14 6.55 -18.77
N GLY A 136 5.29 6.67 -17.76
CA GLY A 136 4.15 7.58 -17.75
C GLY A 136 4.58 9.03 -17.53
N VAL A 137 4.76 9.41 -16.27
CA VAL A 137 5.24 10.74 -15.86
C VAL A 137 6.75 10.70 -15.61
N HIS A 138 7.49 11.69 -16.11
CA HIS A 138 8.93 11.82 -15.87
C HIS A 138 9.28 13.17 -15.23
N ILE A 139 9.55 13.14 -13.93
CA ILE A 139 10.08 14.27 -13.17
C ILE A 139 11.60 14.25 -13.28
N LYS A 140 12.13 14.84 -14.36
CA LYS A 140 13.55 14.80 -14.69
C LYS A 140 14.24 16.13 -14.41
N ASN A 141 15.33 16.09 -13.64
CA ASN A 141 16.19 17.24 -13.33
C ASN A 141 15.39 18.45 -12.80
N LYS A 142 14.45 18.21 -11.89
CA LYS A 142 13.61 19.25 -11.28
C LYS A 142 14.05 19.54 -9.86
N ARG A 143 13.81 20.77 -9.39
CA ARG A 143 14.00 21.18 -8.00
C ARG A 143 12.75 21.83 -7.45
N ASP A 144 12.48 21.62 -6.16
CA ASP A 144 11.42 22.31 -5.42
C ASP A 144 10.04 22.16 -6.07
N LEU A 145 9.64 20.93 -6.41
CA LEU A 145 8.38 20.66 -7.12
C LEU A 145 7.40 19.97 -6.18
N THR A 146 6.18 20.50 -6.08
CA THR A 146 5.08 19.83 -5.40
C THR A 146 4.04 19.33 -6.40
N ILE A 147 3.67 18.07 -6.31
CA ILE A 147 2.54 17.48 -7.03
C ILE A 147 1.50 17.15 -5.97
N ARG A 148 0.41 17.90 -5.99
CA ARG A 148 -0.64 17.81 -4.97
C ARG A 148 -1.96 17.44 -5.61
N GLY A 149 -2.54 16.34 -5.16
CA GLY A 149 -3.91 16.00 -5.51
C GLY A 149 -4.92 16.87 -4.78
N GLU A 150 -5.97 17.27 -5.51
CA GLU A 150 -7.25 17.60 -4.88
C GLU A 150 -7.91 16.31 -4.36
N SER A 151 -8.96 16.45 -3.55
CA SER A 151 -9.65 15.29 -2.96
C SER A 151 -10.08 14.29 -4.04
N GLY A 152 -9.65 13.03 -3.93
CA GLY A 152 -9.95 11.98 -4.89
C GLY A 152 -9.27 12.13 -6.26
N ALA A 153 -8.16 12.87 -6.34
CA ALA A 153 -7.34 12.91 -7.55
C ALA A 153 -6.56 11.60 -7.73
N GLU A 154 -6.68 11.00 -8.92
CA GLU A 154 -6.00 9.75 -9.24
C GLU A 154 -5.17 9.86 -10.52
N ILE A 155 -3.98 9.27 -10.50
CA ILE A 155 -3.13 9.08 -11.68
C ILE A 155 -3.10 7.58 -11.98
N ARG A 156 -3.75 7.19 -13.08
CA ARG A 156 -3.93 5.78 -13.44
C ARG A 156 -3.23 5.44 -14.75
N MET A 157 -2.33 4.47 -14.73
CA MET A 157 -1.64 3.98 -15.92
C MET A 157 -2.50 2.93 -16.64
N ARG A 158 -2.74 3.12 -17.95
CA ARG A 158 -3.43 2.16 -18.83
C ARG A 158 -2.48 1.29 -19.68
N TRP A 159 -1.19 1.32 -19.34
CA TRP A 159 -0.15 0.55 -20.00
C TRP A 159 0.71 -0.17 -18.97
N LEU A 160 0.59 -1.50 -18.90
CA LEU A 160 1.27 -2.29 -17.87
C LEU A 160 2.80 -2.25 -17.99
N ASN A 161 3.36 -2.07 -19.18
CA ASN A 161 4.80 -2.13 -19.39
C ASN A 161 5.53 -0.78 -19.20
N ALA A 162 5.03 0.10 -18.32
CA ALA A 162 5.69 1.35 -17.96
C ALA A 162 5.64 1.64 -16.46
N ASP A 163 6.68 2.31 -15.96
CA ASP A 163 6.60 2.92 -14.63
C ASP A 163 5.59 4.07 -14.66
N ILE A 164 4.79 4.23 -13.62
CA ILE A 164 3.72 5.26 -13.61
C ILE A 164 4.33 6.63 -13.42
N ILE A 165 5.17 6.78 -12.41
CA ILE A 165 5.95 7.98 -12.14
C ILE A 165 7.42 7.60 -12.04
N ARG A 166 8.27 8.22 -12.87
CA ARG A 166 9.71 8.17 -12.75
C ARG A 166 10.25 9.53 -12.31
N ILE A 167 11.08 9.56 -11.28
CA ILE A 167 11.77 10.74 -10.76
C ILE A 167 13.25 10.53 -11.00
N SER A 168 13.91 11.38 -11.80
CA SER A 168 15.32 11.18 -12.14
C SER A 168 16.14 12.46 -12.00
N GLY A 169 17.24 12.44 -11.26
CA GLY A 169 18.13 13.60 -11.11
C GLY A 169 17.49 14.81 -10.42
N SER A 170 16.42 14.60 -9.65
CA SER A 170 15.59 15.68 -9.09
C SER A 170 15.85 15.90 -7.60
N GLN A 171 15.48 17.07 -7.07
CA GLN A 171 15.67 17.42 -5.67
C GLN A 171 14.44 18.10 -5.06
N ASN A 172 14.13 17.83 -3.79
CA ASN A 172 13.04 18.47 -3.04
C ASN A 172 11.69 18.33 -3.76
N ILE A 173 11.25 17.08 -3.93
CA ILE A 173 10.01 16.75 -4.63
C ILE A 173 8.98 16.25 -3.61
N LEU A 174 7.82 16.90 -3.56
CA LEU A 174 6.70 16.48 -2.74
C LEU A 174 5.60 15.88 -3.63
N ILE A 175 5.19 14.67 -3.34
CA ILE A 175 3.98 14.04 -3.88
C ILE A 175 3.02 13.86 -2.71
N GLU A 176 1.84 14.45 -2.78
CA GLU A 176 0.88 14.32 -1.68
C GLU A 176 -0.58 14.30 -2.11
N ASN A 177 -1.41 13.67 -1.27
CA ASN A 177 -2.87 13.61 -1.42
C ASN A 177 -3.32 12.98 -2.75
N LEU A 178 -2.68 11.89 -3.17
CA LEU A 178 -2.92 11.26 -4.46
C LEU A 178 -3.19 9.76 -4.34
N ILE A 179 -3.88 9.24 -5.35
CA ILE A 179 -3.93 7.80 -5.62
C ILE A 179 -3.14 7.54 -6.91
N ILE A 180 -2.17 6.63 -6.86
CA ILE A 180 -1.28 6.34 -7.98
C ILE A 180 -1.29 4.83 -8.22
N GLY A 181 -1.59 4.41 -9.45
CA GLY A 181 -1.87 3.00 -9.68
C GLY A 181 -2.14 2.59 -11.10
N HIS A 182 -2.30 1.28 -11.34
CA HIS A 182 -2.74 0.77 -12.63
C HIS A 182 -4.27 0.84 -12.75
N HIS A 183 -4.79 0.96 -13.97
CA HIS A 183 -6.24 1.08 -14.21
C HIS A 183 -7.00 -0.23 -13.92
N ASP A 184 -6.40 -1.38 -14.21
CA ASP A 184 -7.01 -2.70 -13.98
C ASP A 184 -5.96 -3.65 -13.39
N PRO A 185 -5.95 -3.85 -12.06
CA PRO A 185 -4.90 -4.63 -11.39
C PRO A 185 -5.12 -6.15 -11.40
N MET A 186 -6.23 -6.65 -11.97
CA MET A 186 -6.66 -8.05 -11.81
C MET A 186 -6.43 -8.98 -13.01
N ASP A 187 -6.04 -8.48 -14.19
CA ASP A 187 -5.89 -9.32 -15.39
C ASP A 187 -4.44 -9.72 -15.74
N GLU A 188 -3.41 -8.89 -15.46
CA GLU A 188 -1.99 -9.22 -15.73
C GLU A 188 -1.02 -8.48 -14.78
N SER A 189 0.03 -9.16 -14.30
CA SER A 189 1.11 -8.57 -13.51
C SER A 189 2.08 -7.77 -14.39
N SER A 190 2.35 -6.51 -14.03
CA SER A 190 3.36 -5.68 -14.68
C SER A 190 4.75 -5.96 -14.10
N ASP A 191 5.79 -6.03 -14.94
CA ASP A 191 7.20 -6.08 -14.51
C ASP A 191 7.75 -4.71 -14.05
N ARG A 192 6.91 -3.67 -13.96
CA ARG A 192 7.31 -2.28 -13.74
C ARG A 192 6.94 -1.75 -12.37
N THR A 193 7.51 -0.59 -12.02
CA THR A 193 7.36 0.02 -10.71
C THR A 193 6.26 1.08 -10.74
N THR A 194 5.43 1.18 -9.71
CA THR A 194 4.45 2.27 -9.62
C THR A 194 5.15 3.63 -9.51
N ILE A 195 6.10 3.80 -8.59
CA ILE A 195 6.95 5.00 -8.50
C ILE A 195 8.42 4.60 -8.50
N LEU A 196 9.16 4.97 -9.54
CA LEU A 196 10.61 4.76 -9.63
C LEU A 196 11.36 6.08 -9.39
N ILE A 197 12.37 6.06 -8.51
CA ILE A 197 13.19 7.21 -8.13
C ILE A 197 14.66 6.89 -8.46
N GLU A 198 15.37 7.73 -9.19
CA GLU A 198 16.74 7.48 -9.64
C GLU A 198 17.60 8.73 -9.49
N GLY A 199 18.79 8.64 -8.88
CA GLY A 199 19.71 9.77 -8.79
C GLY A 199 19.12 11.03 -8.14
N SER A 200 18.11 10.89 -7.28
CA SER A 200 17.27 12.00 -6.79
C SER A 200 17.37 12.20 -5.29
N ASN A 201 17.11 13.40 -4.81
CA ASN A 201 17.32 13.78 -3.42
C ASN A 201 16.07 14.44 -2.80
N ASP A 202 15.83 14.24 -1.51
CA ASP A 202 14.78 14.93 -0.74
C ASP A 202 13.38 14.73 -1.36
N ILE A 203 12.91 13.48 -1.44
CA ILE A 203 11.61 13.13 -2.01
C ILE A 203 10.64 12.79 -0.88
N LEU A 204 9.52 13.48 -0.77
CA LEU A 204 8.48 13.19 0.22
C LEU A 204 7.21 12.70 -0.50
N ILE A 205 6.74 11.52 -0.12
CA ILE A 205 5.46 10.93 -0.52
C ILE A 205 4.59 10.90 0.73
N ASN A 206 3.58 11.76 0.79
CA ASN A 206 2.75 11.93 1.98
C ASN A 206 1.28 11.71 1.67
N ASN A 207 0.53 11.05 2.55
CA ASN A 207 -0.92 10.85 2.39
C ASN A 207 -1.29 10.35 0.98
N THR A 208 -0.53 9.37 0.48
CA THR A 208 -0.65 8.88 -0.89
C THR A 208 -0.91 7.39 -0.90
N ASN A 209 -1.93 6.97 -1.65
CA ASN A 209 -2.24 5.56 -1.84
C ASN A 209 -1.59 5.05 -3.14
N ILE A 210 -0.70 4.09 -3.02
CA ILE A 210 0.00 3.41 -4.10
C ILE A 210 -0.67 2.06 -4.29
N ASP A 211 -1.43 1.95 -5.38
CA ASP A 211 -2.32 0.82 -5.65
C ASP A 211 -2.08 0.34 -7.09
N GLY A 212 -1.04 -0.46 -7.28
CA GLY A 212 -0.59 -0.83 -8.62
C GLY A 212 -0.24 -2.29 -8.74
N SER A 213 -0.75 -2.95 -9.79
CA SER A 213 -0.31 -4.29 -10.24
C SER A 213 1.11 -4.34 -10.82
N GLY A 214 1.95 -3.39 -10.43
CA GLY A 214 3.37 -3.39 -10.73
C GLY A 214 4.09 -4.55 -10.05
N LYS A 215 5.35 -4.72 -10.40
CA LYS A 215 6.28 -5.59 -9.69
C LYS A 215 6.65 -5.01 -8.33
N VAL A 216 6.76 -3.68 -8.30
CA VAL A 216 7.18 -2.92 -7.12
C VAL A 216 6.31 -1.69 -6.93
N GLY A 217 5.92 -1.39 -5.69
CA GLY A 217 5.21 -0.15 -5.34
C GLY A 217 6.08 1.07 -5.52
N ILE A 218 7.08 1.25 -4.65
CA ILE A 218 8.07 2.32 -4.80
C ILE A 218 9.46 1.71 -4.94
N SER A 219 10.18 2.06 -6.00
CA SER A 219 11.60 1.76 -6.10
C SER A 219 12.43 3.03 -6.09
N ALA A 220 13.57 3.03 -5.40
CA ALA A 220 14.57 4.09 -5.51
C ALA A 220 15.98 3.54 -5.77
N ARG A 221 16.76 4.23 -6.59
CA ARG A 221 18.16 3.93 -6.89
C ARG A 221 19.05 5.17 -6.82
N GLU A 222 20.28 5.06 -6.30
CA GLU A 222 21.28 6.15 -6.30
C GLU A 222 20.72 7.47 -5.71
N SER A 223 19.80 7.37 -4.73
CA SER A 223 18.96 8.49 -4.27
C SER A 223 19.10 8.74 -2.77
N ASN A 224 18.90 9.98 -2.31
CA ASN A 224 19.01 10.34 -0.89
C ASN A 224 17.74 11.02 -0.34
N GLY A 225 17.39 10.83 0.92
CA GLY A 225 16.36 11.63 1.59
C GLY A 225 14.94 11.32 1.10
N ILE A 226 14.55 10.04 1.04
CA ILE A 226 13.20 9.65 0.63
C ILE A 226 12.33 9.46 1.86
N VAL A 227 11.21 10.15 1.97
CA VAL A 227 10.26 10.01 3.07
C VAL A 227 8.93 9.55 2.50
N ILE A 228 8.35 8.50 3.07
CA ILE A 228 7.01 8.02 2.82
C ILE A 228 6.26 8.17 4.13
N ASP A 229 5.15 8.88 4.15
CA ASP A 229 4.46 9.22 5.39
C ASP A 229 2.94 9.10 5.21
N ASN A 230 2.23 8.62 6.23
CA ASN A 230 0.77 8.47 6.27
C ASN A 230 0.19 7.88 4.96
N SER A 231 0.89 6.91 4.37
CA SER A 231 0.61 6.42 3.01
C SER A 231 0.11 4.98 3.03
N SER A 232 -0.27 4.43 1.87
CA SER A 232 -0.57 3.01 1.76
C SER A 232 -0.01 2.40 0.49
N ILE A 233 0.47 1.17 0.56
CA ILE A 233 1.09 0.47 -0.58
C ILE A 233 0.46 -0.90 -0.72
N ASN A 234 -0.30 -1.05 -1.80
CA ASN A 234 -1.22 -2.14 -2.05
C ASN A 234 -1.01 -2.77 -3.42
N ASN A 235 -1.21 -4.10 -3.51
CA ASN A 235 -1.30 -4.86 -4.77
C ASN A 235 -0.03 -4.88 -5.65
N ASN A 236 1.15 -4.62 -5.08
CA ASN A 236 2.40 -4.60 -5.84
C ASN A 236 3.08 -5.98 -5.75
N SER A 237 2.93 -6.72 -6.85
CA SER A 237 3.09 -8.17 -7.00
C SER A 237 4.26 -8.79 -6.24
N ASP A 238 5.45 -8.19 -6.27
CA ASP A 238 6.64 -8.76 -5.62
C ASP A 238 7.04 -7.99 -4.37
N PHE A 239 7.10 -6.66 -4.42
CA PHE A 239 7.57 -5.83 -3.30
C PHE A 239 6.75 -4.55 -3.15
N ALA A 240 6.43 -4.15 -1.92
CA ALA A 240 5.96 -2.77 -1.69
C ALA A 240 7.06 -1.74 -1.98
N PHE A 241 8.31 -2.07 -1.65
CA PHE A 241 9.45 -1.17 -1.82
C PHE A 241 10.70 -1.87 -2.37
N VAL A 242 11.46 -1.21 -3.26
CA VAL A 242 12.80 -1.66 -3.68
C VAL A 242 13.84 -0.55 -3.68
N PHE A 243 14.89 -0.64 -2.85
CA PHE A 243 15.91 0.41 -2.75
C PHE A 243 17.33 -0.11 -3.10
N SER A 244 18.12 0.67 -3.85
CA SER A 244 19.50 0.31 -4.26
C SER A 244 20.40 1.55 -4.27
N GLU A 245 21.60 1.52 -3.72
CA GLU A 245 22.52 2.68 -3.70
C GLU A 245 21.86 3.94 -3.07
N CYS A 246 21.01 3.75 -2.06
CA CYS A 246 20.16 4.79 -1.48
C CYS A 246 20.58 5.20 -0.06
N ASN A 247 20.35 6.47 0.28
CA ASN A 247 20.66 7.05 1.58
C ASN A 247 19.42 7.75 2.19
N SER A 248 19.30 7.77 3.52
CA SER A 248 18.26 8.52 4.26
C SER A 248 16.82 8.24 3.80
N ILE A 249 16.35 6.99 3.87
CA ILE A 249 14.95 6.63 3.58
C ILE A 249 14.16 6.57 4.89
N SER A 250 12.94 7.09 4.95
CA SER A 250 12.05 7.08 6.11
C SER A 250 10.63 6.71 5.67
N ILE A 251 9.99 5.73 6.29
CA ILE A 251 8.62 5.28 5.99
C ILE A 251 7.83 5.39 7.29
N LYS A 252 6.73 6.14 7.36
CA LYS A 252 6.03 6.43 8.61
C LYS A 252 4.53 6.31 8.42
N GLU A 253 3.79 5.82 9.43
CA GLU A 253 2.32 5.75 9.39
C GLU A 253 1.76 5.11 8.12
N THR A 254 2.54 4.18 7.53
CA THR A 254 2.31 3.75 6.14
C THR A 254 1.84 2.31 6.10
N LEU A 255 0.60 2.06 5.72
CA LEU A 255 0.06 0.72 5.56
C LEU A 255 0.72 -0.01 4.37
N ILE A 256 1.15 -1.26 4.54
CA ILE A 256 1.68 -2.07 3.44
C ILE A 256 0.86 -3.32 3.37
N ALA A 257 0.23 -3.60 2.22
CA ALA A 257 -0.69 -4.71 2.06
C ALA A 257 -0.70 -5.36 0.66
N ASP A 258 -1.04 -6.65 0.54
CA ASP A 258 -1.18 -7.37 -0.73
C ASP A 258 0.07 -7.32 -1.63
N ASN A 259 1.24 -7.39 -1.01
CA ASN A 259 2.53 -7.51 -1.71
C ASN A 259 3.15 -8.86 -1.35
N GLY A 260 3.92 -9.46 -2.27
CA GLY A 260 4.68 -10.68 -1.98
C GLY A 260 5.64 -10.48 -0.81
N ASP A 261 6.29 -9.32 -0.75
CA ASP A 261 7.17 -8.88 0.32
C ASP A 261 7.05 -7.35 0.53
N ILE A 262 7.51 -6.86 1.67
CA ILE A 262 7.40 -5.47 2.07
C ILE A 262 8.52 -4.63 1.43
N ILE A 263 9.78 -5.02 1.57
CA ILE A 263 10.94 -4.23 1.09
C ILE A 263 12.02 -5.18 0.56
N SER A 264 12.59 -4.89 -0.61
CA SER A 264 13.88 -5.46 -1.05
C SER A 264 14.93 -4.35 -1.16
N ASN A 265 16.05 -4.45 -0.42
CA ASN A 265 17.02 -3.36 -0.33
C ASN A 265 18.46 -3.86 -0.36
N GLU A 266 19.30 -3.29 -1.24
CA GLU A 266 20.71 -3.67 -1.43
C GLU A 266 21.67 -2.93 -0.47
N GLU A 267 21.25 -1.85 0.21
CA GLU A 267 22.08 -1.08 1.14
C GLU A 267 21.39 -0.74 2.48
N ARG A 268 22.14 -0.51 3.56
CA ARG A 268 21.57 -0.28 4.91
C ARG A 268 21.30 1.20 5.19
N ASN A 269 20.13 1.76 4.80
CA ASN A 269 19.74 3.17 5.08
C ASN A 269 18.21 3.46 5.12
N VAL A 270 17.36 2.49 5.49
CA VAL A 270 15.89 2.65 5.55
C VAL A 270 15.39 2.66 7.00
N GLU A 271 14.62 3.69 7.36
CA GLU A 271 13.95 3.89 8.64
C GLU A 271 12.42 3.69 8.48
N MET A 272 11.76 3.01 9.44
CA MET A 272 10.30 2.73 9.46
C MET A 272 9.70 3.22 10.80
N ILE A 273 8.57 3.95 10.80
CA ILE A 273 7.96 4.60 11.99
C ILE A 273 6.42 4.43 11.98
N GLU A 274 5.92 3.39 12.68
CA GLU A 274 4.61 3.31 13.38
C GLU A 274 3.30 3.37 12.55
N ASN A 275 2.52 2.27 12.52
CA ASN A 275 1.22 1.98 11.83
C ASN A 275 1.27 1.34 10.42
N THR A 276 2.32 0.59 10.13
CA THR A 276 2.43 -0.26 8.93
C THR A 276 1.90 -1.67 9.14
N PHE A 277 0.79 -2.06 8.51
CA PHE A 277 0.07 -3.30 8.85
C PHE A 277 -0.41 -4.18 7.68
N LYS A 278 0.47 -5.05 7.18
CA LYS A 278 0.13 -6.40 6.70
C LYS A 278 1.40 -7.21 6.62
N VAL A 279 1.40 -8.40 7.20
CA VAL A 279 2.56 -9.30 7.14
C VAL A 279 2.15 -10.50 6.32
N SER A 280 2.53 -10.52 5.03
CA SER A 280 2.46 -11.74 4.20
C SER A 280 1.11 -12.48 4.25
N GLY A 281 0.00 -11.74 4.32
CA GLY A 281 -1.35 -12.29 4.44
C GLY A 281 -1.94 -12.39 5.86
N TYR A 282 -1.23 -11.93 6.90
CA TYR A 282 -1.67 -11.99 8.30
C TYR A 282 -1.85 -10.61 8.95
N PHE A 283 -2.85 -10.55 9.86
CA PHE A 283 -3.30 -9.37 10.58
C PHE A 283 -2.48 -9.12 11.85
N VAL A 284 -2.23 -7.85 12.16
CA VAL A 284 -1.80 -7.39 13.49
C VAL A 284 -3.00 -6.82 14.26
N PRO A 285 -2.93 -6.70 15.60
CA PRO A 285 -3.99 -6.09 16.39
C PRO A 285 -4.20 -4.62 16.03
N GLU A 286 -5.46 -4.22 15.90
CA GLU A 286 -5.84 -2.81 15.80
C GLU A 286 -5.78 -2.17 17.18
N PHE A 287 -5.21 -0.97 17.28
CA PHE A 287 -5.11 -0.23 18.53
C PHE A 287 -6.07 0.97 18.59
N VAL A 288 -6.66 1.21 19.75
CA VAL A 288 -7.54 2.31 20.10
C VAL A 288 -6.78 3.28 21.00
N SER A 289 -6.78 4.57 20.67
CA SER A 289 -6.21 5.61 21.52
C SER A 289 -7.07 5.80 22.77
N VAL A 290 -6.44 5.79 23.94
CA VAL A 290 -7.06 6.00 25.25
C VAL A 290 -6.35 7.15 25.93
N ASP A 291 -7.09 8.24 26.16
CA ASP A 291 -6.55 9.40 26.86
C ASP A 291 -6.43 9.09 28.36
N GLY A 292 -5.25 9.35 28.90
CA GLY A 292 -4.91 9.17 30.31
C GLY A 292 -5.69 10.10 31.21
N GLY A 293 -5.82 9.71 32.48
CA GLY A 293 -6.64 10.39 33.45
C GLY A 293 -6.86 9.60 34.72
N THR A 294 -7.81 10.10 35.52
CA THR A 294 -8.22 9.52 36.79
C THR A 294 -9.72 9.27 36.76
N ILE A 295 -10.13 8.07 37.15
CA ILE A 295 -11.53 7.70 37.42
C ILE A 295 -11.64 7.46 38.93
N GLU A 296 -12.62 8.08 39.56
CA GLU A 296 -12.99 7.81 40.95
C GLU A 296 -13.97 6.64 40.96
N ILE A 297 -13.70 5.62 41.78
CA ILE A 297 -14.53 4.43 41.95
C ILE A 297 -15.07 4.45 43.38
N LEU A 298 -16.39 4.51 43.52
CA LEU A 298 -17.05 4.51 44.83
C LEU A 298 -18.25 3.54 44.85
N ASP A 299 -18.22 2.56 45.75
CA ASP A 299 -19.40 1.74 46.04
C ASP A 299 -20.27 2.41 47.11
N GLU A 300 -21.20 3.26 46.66
CA GLU A 300 -22.15 3.96 47.52
C GLU A 300 -23.17 3.04 48.21
N SER A 301 -23.22 1.75 47.85
CA SER A 301 -24.15 0.78 48.46
C SER A 301 -23.71 0.29 49.84
N ILE A 302 -22.42 0.48 50.20
CA ILE A 302 -21.87 0.15 51.52
C ILE A 302 -22.08 1.32 52.48
N ILE A 303 -22.48 1.06 53.73
CA ILE A 303 -22.76 2.10 54.74
C ILE A 303 -21.93 1.87 56.02
N PRO A 304 -21.08 2.84 56.44
CA PRO A 304 -20.77 4.09 55.73
C PRO A 304 -19.99 3.81 54.43
N PRO A 305 -20.08 4.68 53.41
CA PRO A 305 -19.36 4.47 52.15
C PRO A 305 -17.85 4.40 52.42
N PRO A 306 -17.14 3.49 51.73
CA PRO A 306 -15.69 3.41 51.84
C PRO A 306 -15.03 4.67 51.29
N GLU A 307 -13.73 4.85 51.55
CA GLU A 307 -12.96 5.88 50.86
C GLU A 307 -12.93 5.58 49.34
N PRO A 308 -13.18 6.57 48.47
CA PRO A 308 -13.14 6.37 47.03
C PRO A 308 -11.78 5.85 46.55
N GLN A 309 -11.79 4.84 45.70
CA GLN A 309 -10.58 4.33 45.06
C GLN A 309 -10.31 5.12 43.78
N LEU A 310 -9.08 5.59 43.61
CA LEU A 310 -8.66 6.31 42.39
C LEU A 310 -7.96 5.37 41.43
N LEU A 311 -8.53 5.22 40.23
CA LEU A 311 -7.94 4.47 39.13
C LEU A 311 -7.27 5.43 38.14
N ASN A 312 -5.97 5.24 37.90
CA ASN A 312 -5.17 6.14 37.07
C ASN A 312 -4.52 5.38 35.92
N ALA A 313 -4.51 6.01 34.74
CA ALA A 313 -3.74 5.55 33.59
C ALA A 313 -3.14 6.73 32.83
N GLY A 314 -1.99 6.52 32.18
CA GLY A 314 -1.41 7.48 31.24
C GLY A 314 -2.13 7.45 29.89
N ASP A 315 -1.70 8.32 28.97
CA ASP A 315 -2.08 8.19 27.56
C ASP A 315 -1.52 6.87 27.04
N LEU A 316 -2.35 6.08 26.37
CA LEU A 316 -1.97 4.76 25.89
C LEU A 316 -2.81 4.36 24.68
N TYR A 317 -2.40 3.29 24.03
CA TYR A 317 -3.12 2.63 22.96
C TYR A 317 -3.47 1.22 23.43
N VAL A 318 -4.70 0.77 23.16
CA VAL A 318 -5.23 -0.53 23.61
C VAL A 318 -5.67 -1.34 22.41
N GLY A 319 -5.28 -2.61 22.34
CA GLY A 319 -5.81 -3.56 21.37
C GLY A 319 -7.34 -3.55 21.41
N ARG A 320 -7.99 -3.34 20.28
CA ARG A 320 -9.45 -3.19 20.19
C ARG A 320 -10.20 -4.44 20.67
N THR A 321 -9.60 -5.60 20.45
CA THR A 321 -10.06 -6.94 20.85
C THR A 321 -8.94 -7.66 21.60
N GLU A 322 -9.22 -8.85 22.14
CA GLU A 322 -8.14 -9.79 22.44
C GLU A 322 -7.36 -10.14 21.17
N VAL A 323 -6.14 -10.64 21.34
CA VAL A 323 -5.35 -11.18 20.22
C VAL A 323 -6.04 -12.43 19.69
N THR A 324 -6.30 -12.48 18.38
CA THR A 324 -6.99 -13.60 17.75
C THR A 324 -6.04 -14.73 17.34
N PHE A 325 -6.59 -15.91 17.04
CA PHE A 325 -5.80 -17.00 16.49
C PHE A 325 -5.16 -16.64 15.14
N ASP A 326 -5.82 -15.88 14.26
CA ASP A 326 -5.20 -15.46 12.99
C ASP A 326 -4.01 -14.53 13.20
N GLN A 327 -4.12 -13.60 14.14
CA GLN A 327 -3.02 -12.70 14.51
C GLN A 327 -1.87 -13.46 15.16
N TYR A 328 -2.19 -14.43 16.02
CA TYR A 328 -1.20 -15.29 16.67
C TYR A 328 -0.58 -16.31 15.71
N ASP A 329 -1.34 -16.80 14.73
CA ASP A 329 -0.86 -17.68 13.68
C ASP A 329 0.14 -17.00 12.78
N GLY A 330 -0.11 -15.73 12.41
CA GLY A 330 0.87 -14.90 11.73
C GLY A 330 2.17 -14.79 12.52
N PHE A 331 2.09 -14.62 13.84
CA PHE A 331 3.26 -14.66 14.72
C PHE A 331 3.96 -16.03 14.72
N CYS A 332 3.21 -17.12 14.84
CA CYS A 332 3.76 -18.48 14.83
C CYS A 332 4.48 -18.78 13.52
N GLU A 333 3.90 -18.41 12.39
CA GLU A 333 4.47 -18.60 11.06
C GLU A 333 5.72 -17.73 10.87
N ALA A 334 5.65 -16.45 11.25
CA ALA A 334 6.78 -15.53 11.17
C ALA A 334 7.96 -15.96 12.06
N THR A 335 7.71 -16.63 13.19
CA THR A 335 8.73 -17.02 14.17
C THR A 335 9.08 -18.51 14.16
N GLY A 336 8.45 -19.30 13.30
CA GLY A 336 8.62 -20.76 13.23
C GLY A 336 8.16 -21.49 14.50
N ARG A 337 7.26 -20.90 15.28
CA ARG A 337 6.72 -21.51 16.51
C ARG A 337 5.54 -22.42 16.18
N THR A 338 5.36 -23.44 17.00
CA THR A 338 4.17 -24.28 16.94
C THR A 338 2.94 -23.44 17.31
N LYS A 339 1.89 -23.57 16.50
CA LYS A 339 0.59 -22.97 16.78
C LYS A 339 -0.02 -23.60 18.04
N PRO A 340 -0.58 -22.81 18.97
CA PRO A 340 -1.24 -23.36 20.16
C PRO A 340 -2.50 -24.12 19.75
N ASP A 341 -2.87 -25.11 20.56
CA ASP A 341 -4.08 -25.90 20.39
C ASP A 341 -5.34 -25.02 20.48
N ASP A 342 -6.34 -25.25 19.63
CA ASP A 342 -7.59 -24.48 19.61
C ASP A 342 -8.74 -25.15 20.35
N SER A 343 -8.46 -26.18 21.16
CA SER A 343 -9.44 -27.01 21.88
C SER A 343 -10.51 -27.63 20.97
N GLU A 344 -10.23 -27.77 19.67
CA GLU A 344 -11.20 -28.16 18.63
C GLU A 344 -12.38 -27.18 18.48
N TRP A 345 -12.26 -25.95 19.00
CA TRP A 345 -13.31 -24.91 18.91
C TRP A 345 -13.16 -24.00 17.70
N GLY A 346 -12.05 -24.11 16.98
CA GLY A 346 -11.75 -23.38 15.76
C GLY A 346 -10.85 -22.16 15.99
N ARG A 347 -10.08 -21.83 14.95
CA ARG A 347 -9.16 -20.69 14.88
C ARG A 347 -9.85 -19.45 14.30
N GLY A 348 -9.13 -18.56 13.60
CA GLY A 348 -9.71 -17.37 12.99
C GLY A 348 -9.74 -16.19 13.96
N ASP A 349 -10.89 -15.51 14.01
CA ASP A 349 -11.17 -14.39 14.89
C ASP A 349 -11.46 -14.79 16.35
N ASN A 350 -11.45 -16.08 16.67
CA ASN A 350 -11.48 -16.53 18.06
C ASN A 350 -10.24 -16.01 18.82
N PRO A 351 -10.37 -15.61 20.09
CA PRO A 351 -9.22 -15.21 20.90
C PRO A 351 -8.26 -16.38 21.04
N VAL A 352 -6.96 -16.11 20.96
CA VAL A 352 -5.96 -17.16 21.19
C VAL A 352 -5.98 -17.61 22.66
N ILE A 353 -6.05 -18.92 22.85
CA ILE A 353 -6.09 -19.62 24.14
C ILE A 353 -5.00 -20.68 24.22
N ASN A 354 -4.92 -21.41 25.33
CA ASN A 354 -3.91 -22.46 25.54
C ASN A 354 -2.46 -21.94 25.42
N ILE A 355 -2.25 -20.70 25.87
CA ILE A 355 -0.96 -20.04 25.89
C ILE A 355 -0.58 -19.66 27.32
N THR A 356 0.72 -19.64 27.62
CA THR A 356 1.19 -19.12 28.91
C THR A 356 1.36 -17.60 28.86
N ILE A 357 1.46 -16.93 30.01
CA ILE A 357 1.84 -15.50 30.04
C ILE A 357 3.21 -15.28 29.36
N LYS A 358 4.08 -16.29 29.37
CA LYS A 358 5.38 -16.21 28.70
C LYS A 358 5.18 -16.13 27.20
N ASP A 359 4.27 -16.91 26.64
CA ASP A 359 3.94 -16.87 25.22
C ASP A 359 3.28 -15.55 24.81
N ALA A 360 2.35 -15.04 25.63
CA ALA A 360 1.74 -13.72 25.42
C ALA A 360 2.79 -12.60 25.46
N LYS A 361 3.73 -12.65 26.42
CA LYS A 361 4.85 -11.70 26.48
C LYS A 361 5.74 -11.79 25.26
N VAL A 362 6.06 -13.01 24.81
CA VAL A 362 6.87 -13.20 23.59
C VAL A 362 6.14 -12.67 22.36
N TYR A 363 4.82 -12.83 22.26
CA TYR A 363 4.03 -12.19 21.19
C TYR A 363 4.12 -10.67 21.25
N CYS A 364 3.90 -10.06 22.42
CA CYS A 364 4.03 -8.61 22.60
C CYS A 364 5.45 -8.12 22.31
N GLU A 365 6.49 -8.86 22.70
CA GLU A 365 7.89 -8.60 22.37
C GLU A 365 8.13 -8.67 20.85
N TRP A 366 7.55 -9.67 20.17
CA TRP A 366 7.63 -9.80 18.71
C TRP A 366 6.89 -8.66 17.99
N LEU A 367 5.67 -8.35 18.41
CA LEU A 367 4.85 -7.30 17.81
C LEU A 367 5.47 -5.92 18.09
N SER A 368 6.05 -5.72 19.27
CA SER A 368 6.87 -4.55 19.61
C SER A 368 8.03 -4.41 18.64
N ALA A 369 8.76 -5.50 18.42
CA ALA A 369 9.89 -5.53 17.50
C ALA A 369 9.44 -5.29 16.04
N LEU A 370 8.27 -5.80 15.65
CA LEU A 370 7.71 -5.66 14.31
C LEU A 370 7.28 -4.22 14.00
N LEU A 371 6.64 -3.56 14.96
CA LEU A 371 6.03 -2.24 14.77
C LEU A 371 6.91 -1.09 15.27
N ASN A 372 8.02 -1.43 15.92
CA ASN A 372 8.86 -0.52 16.67
C ASN A 372 8.06 0.30 17.70
N LYS A 373 7.20 -0.40 18.43
CA LYS A 373 6.28 0.13 19.43
C LYS A 373 6.54 -0.54 20.77
N ASN A 374 6.31 0.14 21.90
CA ASN A 374 6.36 -0.55 23.19
C ASN A 374 5.04 -1.30 23.46
N ILE A 375 4.88 -2.45 22.82
CA ILE A 375 3.71 -3.30 22.96
C ILE A 375 3.94 -4.30 24.09
N ARG A 376 3.00 -4.33 25.03
CA ARG A 376 3.11 -5.07 26.28
C ARG A 376 1.77 -5.58 26.73
N LEU A 377 1.80 -6.40 27.76
CA LEU A 377 0.62 -6.70 28.55
C LEU A 377 0.30 -5.51 29.47
N PRO A 378 -0.98 -5.28 29.80
CA PRO A 378 -1.38 -4.21 30.71
C PRO A 378 -1.03 -4.53 32.16
N SER A 379 -0.97 -3.50 33.00
CA SER A 379 -1.27 -3.65 34.43
C SER A 379 -2.77 -3.81 34.64
N SER A 380 -3.20 -4.41 35.75
CA SER A 380 -4.61 -4.57 36.09
C SER A 380 -5.33 -3.23 36.21
N SER A 381 -4.60 -2.17 36.60
CA SER A 381 -5.13 -0.81 36.68
C SER A 381 -5.36 -0.18 35.30
N GLU A 382 -4.40 -0.31 34.38
CA GLU A 382 -4.56 0.16 33.00
C GLU A 382 -5.66 -0.62 32.27
N TRP A 383 -5.69 -1.94 32.49
CA TRP A 383 -6.73 -2.81 31.96
C TRP A 383 -8.10 -2.34 32.44
N GLU A 384 -8.28 -2.14 33.75
CA GLU A 384 -9.57 -1.72 34.30
C GLU A 384 -9.94 -0.30 33.86
N TYR A 385 -8.98 0.60 33.70
CA TYR A 385 -9.23 1.96 33.23
C TYR A 385 -9.76 1.94 31.80
N ALA A 386 -9.12 1.16 30.92
CA ALA A 386 -9.59 0.94 29.56
C ALA A 386 -10.95 0.24 29.53
N ALA A 387 -11.17 -0.77 30.39
CA ALA A 387 -12.41 -1.53 30.49
C ALA A 387 -13.60 -0.67 30.93
N ARG A 388 -13.36 0.33 31.79
CA ARG A 388 -14.36 1.31 32.24
C ARG A 388 -14.66 2.42 31.22
N GLY A 389 -14.04 2.39 30.05
CA GLY A 389 -14.24 3.43 29.02
C GLY A 389 -13.37 4.68 29.22
N GLY A 390 -12.34 4.61 30.07
CA GLY A 390 -11.46 5.75 30.38
C GLY A 390 -12.24 6.99 30.83
N LYS A 391 -11.82 8.19 30.40
CA LYS A 391 -12.54 9.44 30.67
C LYS A 391 -13.95 9.51 30.07
N ARG A 392 -14.28 8.65 29.10
CA ARG A 392 -15.55 8.69 28.38
C ARG A 392 -16.62 7.81 29.02
N GLY A 393 -16.21 6.83 29.83
CA GLY A 393 -17.10 6.03 30.65
C GLY A 393 -17.19 6.56 32.09
N GLY A 394 -17.39 5.65 33.03
CA GLY A 394 -17.63 5.96 34.44
C GLY A 394 -17.50 4.72 35.34
N ASP A 395 -17.93 4.84 36.59
CA ASP A 395 -17.87 3.76 37.59
C ASP A 395 -19.21 3.03 37.80
N ASP A 396 -20.25 3.41 37.06
CA ASP A 396 -21.65 2.97 37.19
C ASP A 396 -21.95 1.59 36.60
N ASN A 397 -21.08 1.07 35.74
CA ASN A 397 -21.23 -0.22 35.10
C ASN A 397 -20.49 -1.35 35.82
N GLN A 398 -21.18 -2.47 36.07
CA GLN A 398 -20.60 -3.70 36.60
C GLN A 398 -19.74 -4.44 35.56
N TYR A 399 -20.08 -4.31 34.27
CA TYR A 399 -19.38 -4.92 33.14
C TYR A 399 -18.97 -3.83 32.14
N SER A 400 -18.04 -4.13 31.25
CA SER A 400 -17.58 -3.14 30.28
C SER A 400 -18.72 -2.75 29.33
N GLY A 401 -19.15 -1.47 29.38
CA GLY A 401 -20.21 -0.91 28.53
C GLY A 401 -21.67 -1.20 28.92
N SER A 402 -21.96 -2.01 29.96
CA SER A 402 -23.34 -2.27 30.41
C SER A 402 -23.40 -2.88 31.82
N ASN A 403 -24.57 -2.82 32.45
CA ASN A 403 -24.91 -3.59 33.64
C ASN A 403 -25.57 -4.94 33.32
N ILE A 404 -25.82 -5.26 32.04
CA ILE A 404 -26.47 -6.49 31.58
C ILE A 404 -25.42 -7.40 30.93
N ILE A 405 -24.95 -8.39 31.69
CA ILE A 405 -23.84 -9.28 31.24
C ILE A 405 -24.07 -9.93 29.86
N GLY A 406 -25.29 -10.35 29.53
CA GLY A 406 -25.58 -11.05 28.28
C GLY A 406 -25.34 -10.22 27.01
N GLU A 407 -25.36 -8.89 27.13
CA GLU A 407 -25.16 -7.94 26.03
C GLU A 407 -23.69 -7.69 25.73
N VAL A 408 -22.84 -7.75 26.75
CA VAL A 408 -21.44 -7.31 26.68
C VAL A 408 -20.44 -8.46 26.84
N ALA A 409 -20.88 -9.65 27.27
CA ALA A 409 -19.99 -10.75 27.58
C ALA A 409 -20.40 -12.10 26.98
N TRP A 410 -19.40 -12.86 26.57
CA TRP A 410 -19.49 -14.32 26.45
C TRP A 410 -19.13 -14.95 27.79
N CYS A 411 -20.10 -15.57 28.45
CA CYS A 411 -19.99 -16.08 29.83
C CYS A 411 -20.70 -17.43 29.95
N LYS A 412 -20.61 -18.06 31.13
CA LYS A 412 -21.10 -19.43 31.39
C LYS A 412 -22.52 -19.71 30.90
N PHE A 413 -23.39 -18.70 30.88
CA PHE A 413 -24.80 -18.86 30.58
C PHE A 413 -25.15 -18.67 29.09
N ASN A 414 -24.24 -18.12 28.27
CA ASN A 414 -24.49 -17.82 26.87
C ASN A 414 -23.34 -18.20 25.90
N SER A 415 -22.23 -18.77 26.42
CA SER A 415 -21.05 -19.11 25.63
C SER A 415 -21.07 -20.51 25.00
N ASP A 416 -22.09 -21.32 25.31
CA ASP A 416 -22.12 -22.74 24.93
C ASP A 416 -20.87 -23.54 25.40
N ASN A 417 -20.24 -23.10 26.50
CA ASN A 417 -19.04 -23.68 27.08
C ASN A 417 -17.79 -23.62 26.16
N ARG A 418 -17.60 -22.51 25.43
CA ARG A 418 -16.40 -22.26 24.60
C ARG A 418 -16.17 -20.76 24.34
N ILE A 419 -15.01 -20.42 23.80
CA ILE A 419 -14.72 -19.09 23.24
C ILE A 419 -15.58 -18.80 22.00
N HIS A 420 -15.73 -17.51 21.68
CA HIS A 420 -16.39 -17.01 20.47
C HIS A 420 -15.52 -15.95 19.80
N ASN A 421 -15.77 -15.71 18.51
CA ASN A 421 -15.07 -14.68 17.75
C ASN A 421 -15.15 -13.34 18.48
N VAL A 422 -14.03 -12.62 18.48
CA VAL A 422 -13.94 -11.30 19.08
C VAL A 422 -14.91 -10.31 18.41
N ALA A 423 -15.23 -9.24 19.12
CA ALA A 423 -16.08 -8.14 18.68
C ALA A 423 -17.51 -8.54 18.29
N GLN A 424 -18.07 -9.59 18.90
CA GLN A 424 -19.47 -10.00 18.71
C GLN A 424 -20.44 -9.48 19.80
N LYS A 425 -19.91 -8.86 20.85
CA LYS A 425 -20.68 -8.22 21.93
C LYS A 425 -20.61 -6.69 21.84
N ILE A 426 -21.42 -6.01 22.65
CA ILE A 426 -21.42 -4.54 22.68
C ILE A 426 -20.09 -4.05 23.30
N PRO A 427 -19.34 -3.15 22.65
CA PRO A 427 -18.11 -2.58 23.19
C PRO A 427 -18.39 -1.48 24.22
N ASN A 428 -17.36 -1.03 24.92
CA ASN A 428 -17.45 0.15 25.78
C ASN A 428 -17.37 1.48 25.01
N GLU A 429 -17.35 2.59 25.74
CA GLU A 429 -17.36 3.97 25.22
C GLU A 429 -16.14 4.32 24.36
N LEU A 430 -15.07 3.52 24.46
CA LEU A 430 -13.84 3.65 23.67
C LEU A 430 -13.85 2.75 22.42
N ASN A 431 -14.93 2.00 22.18
CA ASN A 431 -15.00 0.93 21.17
C ASN A 431 -14.00 -0.22 21.43
N ILE A 432 -13.74 -0.53 22.69
CA ILE A 432 -12.96 -1.71 23.07
C ILE A 432 -13.95 -2.84 23.40
N PHE A 433 -13.77 -3.99 22.76
CA PHE A 433 -14.67 -5.14 22.85
C PHE A 433 -14.16 -6.16 23.85
N ASP A 434 -15.06 -7.01 24.34
CA ASP A 434 -14.75 -8.23 25.08
C ASP A 434 -13.93 -8.02 26.37
N MET A 435 -13.96 -6.81 26.94
CA MET A 435 -13.39 -6.51 28.26
C MET A 435 -14.24 -7.12 29.41
N SER A 436 -15.16 -8.03 29.11
CA SER A 436 -15.96 -8.79 30.07
C SER A 436 -16.35 -10.12 29.42
N GLY A 437 -15.87 -11.25 29.95
CA GLY A 437 -16.09 -12.59 29.39
C GLY A 437 -15.14 -12.93 28.23
N ASN A 438 -15.54 -13.93 27.44
CA ASN A 438 -14.76 -14.62 26.41
C ASN A 438 -13.52 -15.32 26.96
N VAL A 439 -12.44 -14.59 27.27
CA VAL A 439 -11.26 -15.13 27.92
C VAL A 439 -10.76 -14.22 29.03
N TYR A 440 -10.21 -14.81 30.09
CA TYR A 440 -9.40 -14.05 31.04
C TYR A 440 -8.19 -13.47 30.33
N GLU A 441 -7.84 -12.22 30.64
CA GLU A 441 -6.69 -11.54 30.04
C GLU A 441 -5.53 -11.43 31.05
N PHE A 442 -4.33 -11.83 30.62
CA PHE A 442 -3.11 -11.70 31.43
C PHE A 442 -2.79 -10.23 31.77
N CYS A 443 -2.64 -9.94 33.07
CA CYS A 443 -2.06 -8.69 33.57
C CYS A 443 -0.65 -8.92 34.13
N THR A 444 0.13 -7.85 34.26
CA THR A 444 1.51 -7.93 34.77
C THR A 444 1.63 -7.96 36.30
N ASP A 445 0.57 -7.54 36.99
CA ASP A 445 0.48 -7.47 38.44
C ASP A 445 0.57 -8.84 39.11
N ARG A 446 1.05 -8.84 40.35
CA ARG A 446 1.21 -10.03 41.18
C ARG A 446 0.56 -9.88 42.55
N MET A 447 -0.11 -10.94 42.99
CA MET A 447 -0.64 -11.09 44.35
C MET A 447 -0.09 -12.38 44.94
N ASP A 448 0.63 -12.30 46.05
CA ASP A 448 1.28 -13.45 46.71
C ASP A 448 2.08 -14.35 45.75
N SER A 449 2.80 -13.73 44.81
CA SER A 449 3.58 -14.35 43.71
C SER A 449 2.77 -14.92 42.53
N LEU A 450 1.45 -14.93 42.60
CA LEU A 450 0.56 -15.35 41.52
C LEU A 450 0.24 -14.17 40.58
N LEU A 451 -0.05 -14.45 39.32
CA LEU A 451 -0.39 -13.45 38.29
C LEU A 451 -1.84 -13.08 38.34
N VAL A 452 -2.16 -11.79 38.19
CA VAL A 452 -3.53 -11.30 38.10
C VAL A 452 -4.08 -11.55 36.68
N LEU A 453 -5.30 -12.07 36.60
CA LEU A 453 -6.11 -12.19 35.38
C LEU A 453 -7.39 -11.37 35.53
N LYS A 454 -7.77 -10.64 34.48
CA LYS A 454 -8.94 -9.74 34.47
C LYS A 454 -9.96 -10.15 33.40
N GLY A 455 -11.17 -9.61 33.47
CA GLY A 455 -12.20 -9.74 32.43
C GLY A 455 -13.17 -10.90 32.59
N GLY A 456 -12.77 -12.02 33.19
CA GLY A 456 -13.60 -13.23 33.20
C GLY A 456 -13.55 -13.95 31.86
N SER A 457 -14.08 -15.17 31.82
CA SER A 457 -14.07 -15.98 30.60
C SER A 457 -15.44 -16.54 30.26
N TRP A 458 -15.50 -17.26 29.14
CA TRP A 458 -16.64 -18.07 28.72
C TRP A 458 -17.15 -19.04 29.81
N ALA A 459 -16.31 -19.43 30.77
CA ALA A 459 -16.63 -20.38 31.82
C ALA A 459 -17.18 -19.72 33.12
N ASN A 460 -17.11 -18.40 33.23
CA ASN A 460 -17.46 -17.67 34.46
C ASN A 460 -18.90 -17.15 34.44
N GLY A 461 -19.52 -17.08 35.63
CA GLY A 461 -20.81 -16.40 35.81
C GLY A 461 -20.63 -14.92 36.17
N GLY A 462 -21.75 -14.22 36.42
CA GLY A 462 -21.83 -12.77 36.64
C GLY A 462 -20.67 -12.14 37.42
N VAL A 463 -20.36 -12.64 38.61
CA VAL A 463 -19.29 -12.05 39.45
C VAL A 463 -17.94 -12.06 38.73
N GLY A 464 -17.60 -13.18 38.09
CA GLY A 464 -16.30 -13.42 37.43
C GLY A 464 -16.01 -12.51 36.25
N CYS A 465 -17.03 -11.89 35.65
CA CYS A 465 -16.91 -11.01 34.49
C CYS A 465 -16.96 -9.52 34.86
N ARG A 466 -17.03 -9.16 36.14
CA ARG A 466 -17.13 -7.76 36.56
C ARG A 466 -15.80 -7.03 36.37
N LEU A 467 -15.88 -5.72 36.11
CA LEU A 467 -14.71 -4.85 35.92
C LEU A 467 -13.75 -4.90 37.10
N THR A 468 -14.27 -4.93 38.33
CA THR A 468 -13.49 -4.97 39.57
C THR A 468 -12.93 -6.36 39.90
N ASP A 469 -13.51 -7.41 39.32
CA ASP A 469 -13.14 -8.77 39.69
C ASP A 469 -11.80 -9.17 39.06
N HIS A 470 -11.12 -10.10 39.71
CA HIS A 470 -9.89 -10.68 39.22
C HIS A 470 -9.70 -12.07 39.82
N VAL A 471 -8.98 -12.92 39.10
CA VAL A 471 -8.46 -14.18 39.65
C VAL A 471 -6.95 -14.17 39.58
N VAL A 472 -6.34 -15.13 40.27
CA VAL A 472 -4.89 -15.29 40.30
C VAL A 472 -4.48 -16.64 39.72
N SER A 473 -3.37 -16.67 38.99
CA SER A 473 -2.88 -17.85 38.28
C SER A 473 -1.38 -18.06 38.49
N GLU A 474 -0.92 -19.31 38.45
CA GLU A 474 0.51 -19.61 38.48
C GLU A 474 1.20 -19.14 37.20
N VAL A 475 2.48 -18.76 37.27
CA VAL A 475 3.20 -18.16 36.14
C VAL A 475 3.31 -19.07 34.92
N GLY A 476 3.38 -20.38 35.14
CA GLY A 476 3.47 -21.37 34.06
C GLY A 476 2.13 -21.94 33.63
N PHE A 477 1.03 -21.52 34.26
CA PHE A 477 -0.29 -22.06 33.98
C PHE A 477 -0.87 -21.46 32.69
N TRP A 478 -1.60 -22.30 31.98
CA TRP A 478 -2.34 -21.97 30.77
C TRP A 478 -3.63 -22.79 30.81
N ASP A 479 -4.68 -22.27 30.21
CA ASP A 479 -5.98 -22.94 30.11
C ASP A 479 -6.70 -22.46 28.85
N ASP A 480 -7.77 -23.17 28.49
CA ASP A 480 -8.61 -22.88 27.32
C ASP A 480 -9.55 -21.67 27.51
N ASN A 481 -9.43 -21.00 28.65
CA ASN A 481 -10.21 -19.82 29.02
C ASN A 481 -9.35 -18.59 29.32
N ILE A 482 -8.04 -18.66 29.03
CA ILE A 482 -7.06 -17.58 29.26
C ILE A 482 -6.42 -17.17 27.92
N GLY A 483 -6.51 -15.89 27.61
CA GLY A 483 -5.85 -15.23 26.46
C GLY A 483 -5.21 -13.92 26.89
N PHE A 484 -5.12 -12.96 25.97
CA PHE A 484 -4.50 -11.65 26.25
C PHE A 484 -4.86 -10.57 25.23
N ARG A 485 -4.54 -9.34 25.62
CA ARG A 485 -4.66 -8.14 24.82
C ARG A 485 -3.37 -7.33 24.85
N CYS A 486 -3.04 -6.73 23.72
CA CYS A 486 -1.88 -5.85 23.60
C CYS A 486 -2.21 -4.42 24.05
N PHE A 487 -1.32 -3.82 24.83
CA PHE A 487 -1.33 -2.39 25.17
C PHE A 487 -0.04 -1.78 24.64
N GLN A 488 -0.07 -0.49 24.31
CA GLN A 488 1.07 0.25 23.84
C GLN A 488 1.11 1.62 24.51
N ASP A 489 2.28 2.03 25.00
CA ASP A 489 2.45 3.39 25.53
C ASP A 489 2.28 4.44 24.41
N ARG A 490 1.70 5.60 24.73
CA ARG A 490 1.45 6.70 23.79
C ARG A 490 2.32 7.92 24.06
#